data_AF-A0A415DEP3-F1
#
_entry.id   AF-A0A415DEP3-F1
#
_cell.length_a   1.000
_cell.length_b   1.000
_cell.length_c   1.000
_cell.angle_alpha   90.00
_cell.angle_beta   90.00
_cell.angle_gamma   90.00
#
_symmetry.space_group_name_H-M   'P 1'
#
loop_
_entity.id
_entity.type
_entity.pdbx_description
1 polymer ?
#
loop_
_entity_poly.entity_id
_entity_poly.type
_entity_poly.pdbx_seq_one_letter_code
_entity_poly.pdbx_strand_id
1 'polypeptide(L)'
;MDSLRRLPVGAAYTKKSGQATASVTLRNDTVVVTASCDSLQRQVYMLEEELHQARDRLERSETIKKAPEFTFKCYLTGVLTGILTILIFQ
;
A
#
# COMPACT_ATOMS: atom_id res chain seq x y z
N MET A 1 42.53 -11.48 5.68
CA MET A 1 41.30 -10.88 5.12
C MET A 1 41.73 -9.66 4.31
N ASP A 2 42.38 -9.88 3.15
CA ASP A 2 43.27 -8.89 2.50
C ASP A 2 42.99 -8.67 1.01
N SER A 3 41.72 -8.52 0.62
CA SER A 3 41.38 -8.35 -0.82
C SER A 3 40.84 -6.98 -1.21
N LEU A 4 40.45 -6.11 -0.26
CA LEU A 4 39.92 -4.77 -0.60
C LEU A 4 41.02 -3.73 -0.88
N ARG A 5 42.27 -3.94 -0.43
CA ARG A 5 43.40 -3.00 -0.62
C ARG A 5 44.07 -3.06 -2.00
N ARG A 6 43.66 -4.01 -2.87
CA ARG A 6 44.25 -4.23 -4.20
C ARG A 6 43.34 -3.83 -5.36
N LEU A 7 42.24 -3.12 -5.09
CA LEU A 7 41.31 -2.71 -6.14
C LEU A 7 41.92 -1.58 -6.98
N PRO A 8 42.11 -1.76 -8.30
CA PRO A 8 42.55 -0.69 -9.18
C PRO A 8 41.47 0.40 -9.26
N VAL A 9 41.89 1.62 -9.62
CA VAL A 9 41.00 2.78 -9.74
C VAL A 9 39.86 2.44 -10.73
N GLY A 10 38.61 2.47 -10.27
CA GLY A 10 37.44 2.08 -11.07
C GLY A 10 36.93 0.65 -10.88
N ALA A 11 37.53 -0.16 -10.01
CA ALA A 11 37.01 -1.49 -9.71
C ALA A 11 35.77 -1.43 -8.79
N ALA A 12 34.75 -2.18 -9.19
CA ALA A 12 33.53 -2.40 -8.41
C ALA A 12 33.49 -3.85 -7.95
N TYR A 13 33.34 -4.07 -6.64
CA TYR A 13 33.18 -5.39 -6.05
C TYR A 13 31.77 -5.53 -5.50
N THR A 14 31.00 -6.43 -6.08
CA THR A 14 29.66 -6.77 -5.58
C THR A 14 29.68 -8.17 -5.02
N LYS A 15 29.28 -8.31 -3.75
CA LYS A 15 29.09 -9.60 -3.09
C LYS A 15 27.66 -9.74 -2.63
N LYS A 16 27.02 -10.83 -3.03
CA LYS A 16 25.71 -11.24 -2.54
C LYS A 16 25.87 -12.38 -1.54
N SER A 17 25.20 -12.27 -0.39
CA SER A 17 25.11 -13.34 0.61
C SER A 17 23.66 -13.46 1.07
N GLY A 18 22.99 -14.54 0.65
CA GLY A 18 21.57 -14.73 0.89
C GLY A 18 20.73 -13.62 0.24
N GLN A 19 20.00 -12.88 1.08
CA GLN A 19 19.17 -11.73 0.70
C GLN A 19 19.90 -10.39 0.85
N ALA A 20 21.15 -10.37 1.28
CA ALA A 20 21.94 -9.15 1.41
C ALA A 20 22.92 -9.01 0.25
N THR A 21 22.96 -7.82 -0.36
CA THR A 21 23.89 -7.44 -1.42
C THR A 21 24.73 -6.28 -0.93
N ALA A 22 26.06 -6.43 -0.94
CA ALA A 22 26.99 -5.36 -0.65
C ALA A 22 27.82 -5.05 -1.91
N SER A 23 27.79 -3.80 -2.36
CA SER A 23 28.57 -3.29 -3.47
C SER A 23 29.56 -2.25 -2.95
N VAL A 24 30.85 -2.48 -3.21
CA VAL A 24 31.94 -1.58 -2.85
C VAL A 24 32.52 -1.04 -4.14
N THR A 25 32.56 0.29 -4.28
CA THR A 25 33.07 0.96 -5.47
C THR A 25 34.17 1.93 -5.05
N LEU A 26 35.32 1.88 -5.74
CA LEU A 26 36.38 2.86 -5.54
C LEU A 26 36.25 3.99 -6.56
N ARG A 27 35.87 5.18 -6.10
CA ARG A 27 35.82 6.39 -6.93
C ARG A 27 36.96 7.32 -6.51
N ASN A 28 38.00 7.38 -7.33
CA ASN A 28 39.22 8.13 -7.07
C ASN A 28 39.86 7.67 -5.73
N ASP A 29 39.72 8.47 -4.67
CA ASP A 29 40.22 8.20 -3.31
C ASP A 29 39.09 7.87 -2.31
N THR A 30 37.84 7.81 -2.77
CA THR A 30 36.67 7.54 -1.92
C THR A 30 36.14 6.13 -2.13
N VAL A 31 36.03 5.39 -1.03
CA VAL A 31 35.37 4.08 -0.99
C VAL A 31 33.88 4.28 -0.73
N VAL A 32 33.04 3.97 -1.72
CA VAL A 32 31.59 3.98 -1.59
C VAL A 32 31.09 2.57 -1.33
N VAL A 33 30.48 2.35 -0.17
CA VAL A 33 29.91 1.05 0.22
C VAL A 33 28.39 1.17 0.24
N THR A 34 27.72 0.40 -0.62
CA THR A 34 26.27 0.28 -0.67
C THR A 34 25.88 -1.10 -0.17
N ALA A 35 25.03 -1.18 0.85
CA ALA A 35 24.44 -2.43 1.31
C ALA A 35 22.93 -2.38 1.10
N SER A 36 22.39 -3.38 0.39
CA SER A 36 20.96 -3.63 0.24
C SER A 36 20.60 -4.95 0.90
N CYS A 37 19.41 -5.04 1.50
CA CYS A 37 18.90 -6.27 2.06
C CYS A 37 17.48 -6.51 1.55
N ASP A 38 17.36 -7.45 0.62
CA ASP A 38 16.11 -7.81 -0.06
C ASP A 38 15.04 -8.32 0.94
N SER A 39 15.46 -8.82 2.11
CA SER A 39 14.54 -9.33 3.15
C SER A 39 13.73 -8.22 3.84
N LEU A 40 14.32 -7.04 4.03
CA LEU A 40 13.60 -5.90 4.61
C LEU A 40 12.69 -5.25 3.57
N GLN A 41 13.16 -5.15 2.32
CA GLN A 41 12.36 -4.62 1.23
C GLN A 41 11.12 -5.49 0.96
N ARG A 42 11.26 -6.82 1.06
CA ARG A 42 10.13 -7.76 1.00
C ARG A 42 9.12 -7.50 2.13
N GLN A 43 9.60 -7.26 3.35
CA GLN A 43 8.73 -6.99 4.50
C GLN A 43 7.95 -5.69 4.34
N VAL A 44 8.60 -4.61 3.90
CA VAL A 44 7.93 -3.32 3.65
C VAL A 44 6.82 -3.47 2.61
N TYR A 45 7.10 -4.14 1.50
CA TYR A 45 6.11 -4.37 0.44
C TYR A 45 4.87 -5.11 0.95
N MET A 46 5.06 -6.18 1.73
CA MET A 46 3.93 -6.93 2.30
C MET A 46 3.11 -6.07 3.26
N LEU A 47 3.78 -5.25 4.08
CA LEU A 47 3.12 -4.39 5.06
C LEU A 47 2.31 -3.27 4.37
N GLU A 48 2.84 -2.70 3.30
CA GLU A 48 2.15 -1.70 2.48
C GLU A 48 0.90 -2.29 1.82
N GLU A 49 0.99 -3.52 1.32
CA GLU A 49 -0.16 -4.22 0.72
C GLU A 49 -1.27 -4.48 1.75
N GLU A 50 -0.92 -4.94 2.95
CA GLU A 50 -1.88 -5.14 4.04
C GLU A 50 -2.58 -3.83 4.46
N LEU A 51 -1.82 -2.73 4.57
CA LEU A 51 -2.38 -1.41 4.89
C LEU A 51 -3.33 -0.90 3.81
N HIS A 52 -2.98 -1.10 2.54
CA HIS A 52 -3.85 -0.76 1.42
C HIS A 52 -5.16 -1.54 1.46
N GLN A 53 -5.08 -2.86 1.68
CA GLN A 53 -6.28 -3.69 1.78
C GLN A 53 -7.17 -3.29 2.98
N ALA A 54 -6.57 -2.94 4.12
CA ALA A 54 -7.32 -2.48 5.28
C ALA A 54 -8.05 -1.16 5.00
N ARG A 55 -7.39 -0.21 4.35
CA ARG A 55 -8.00 1.07 3.95
C ARG A 55 -9.15 0.88 2.96
N ASP A 56 -8.94 0.08 1.92
CA ASP A 56 -9.96 -0.24 0.92
C ASP A 56 -11.20 -0.91 1.52
N ARG A 57 -11.02 -1.75 2.55
CA ARG A 57 -12.13 -2.36 3.28
C ARG A 57 -12.91 -1.33 4.10
N LEU A 58 -12.22 -0.40 4.75
CA LEU A 58 -12.85 0.69 5.50
C LEU A 58 -13.65 1.59 4.56
N GLU A 59 -13.07 2.03 3.44
CA GLU A 59 -13.76 2.85 2.44
C GLU A 59 -14.98 2.15 1.83
N ARG A 60 -14.88 0.86 1.51
CA ARG A 60 -16.06 0.06 1.08
C ARG A 60 -17.13 -0.01 2.17
N SER A 61 -16.74 -0.17 3.44
CA SER A 61 -17.72 -0.21 4.53
C SER A 61 -18.43 1.13 4.74
N GLU A 62 -17.72 2.25 4.56
CA GLU A 62 -18.29 3.59 4.65
C GLU A 62 -19.21 3.91 3.47
N THR A 63 -18.83 3.50 2.26
CA THR A 63 -19.66 3.68 1.06
C THR A 63 -20.92 2.82 1.08
N ILE A 64 -20.87 1.60 1.63
CA ILE A 64 -22.06 0.76 1.83
C ILE A 64 -23.00 1.36 2.89
N LYS A 65 -22.46 1.91 4.00
CA LYS A 65 -23.28 2.65 4.98
C LYS A 65 -23.90 3.93 4.42
N LYS A 66 -23.26 4.56 3.43
CA LYS A 66 -23.76 5.75 2.72
C LYS A 66 -24.63 5.42 1.49
N ALA A 67 -24.83 4.13 1.15
CA ALA A 67 -25.82 3.75 0.15
C ALA A 67 -27.21 4.28 0.57
N PRO A 68 -28.08 4.70 -0.37
CA PRO A 68 -29.25 5.53 -0.08
C PRO A 68 -30.42 4.76 0.55
N GLU A 69 -30.18 4.06 1.66
CA GLU A 69 -31.20 3.49 2.55
C GLU A 69 -32.22 4.55 2.97
N PHE A 70 -31.74 5.78 3.22
CA PHE A 70 -32.60 6.89 3.64
C PHE A 70 -33.55 7.34 2.52
N THR A 71 -33.08 7.39 1.27
CA THR A 71 -33.89 7.86 0.13
C THR A 71 -35.05 6.92 -0.17
N PHE A 72 -34.82 5.60 -0.15
CA PHE A 72 -35.90 4.63 -0.40
C PHE A 72 -36.96 4.62 0.71
N LYS A 73 -36.57 4.77 1.98
CA LYS A 73 -37.51 4.83 3.11
C LYS A 73 -38.42 6.06 3.05
N CYS A 74 -37.87 7.24 2.73
CA CYS A 74 -38.67 8.46 2.55
C CYS A 74 -39.62 8.36 1.36
N TYR A 75 -39.20 7.72 0.27
CA TYR A 75 -40.05 7.50 -0.90
C TYR A 75 -41.24 6.57 -0.59
N LEU A 76 -41.00 5.42 0.04
CA LEU A 76 -42.09 4.48 0.38
C LEU A 76 -43.10 5.10 1.36
N THR A 77 -42.63 5.84 2.36
CA THR A 77 -43.50 6.49 3.34
C THR A 77 -44.37 7.57 2.70
N GLY A 78 -43.82 8.38 1.79
CA GLY A 78 -44.59 9.38 1.04
C GLY A 78 -45.66 8.78 0.12
N VAL A 79 -45.37 7.64 -0.53
CA VAL A 79 -46.36 6.94 -1.37
C VAL A 79 -47.50 6.38 -0.53
N LEU A 80 -47.20 5.76 0.62
CA LEU A 80 -48.21 5.22 1.53
C LEU A 80 -49.14 6.29 2.08
N THR A 81 -48.59 7.43 2.51
CA THR A 81 -49.41 8.53 3.03
C THR A 81 -50.27 9.14 1.94
N GLY A 82 -49.76 9.32 0.73
CA GLY A 82 -50.53 9.79 -0.42
C GLY A 82 -51.72 8.88 -0.75
N ILE A 83 -51.50 7.58 -0.86
CA ILE A 83 -52.58 6.60 -1.12
C ILE A 83 -53.63 6.64 -0.01
N LEU A 84 -53.21 6.69 1.26
CA LEU A 84 -54.13 6.75 2.40
C LEU A 84 -55.00 8.02 2.36
N THR A 85 -54.42 9.17 2.04
CA THR A 85 -55.19 10.42 1.93
C THR A 85 -56.22 10.39 0.79
N ILE A 86 -55.89 9.76 -0.35
CA ILE A 86 -56.81 9.62 -1.49
C ILE A 86 -57.98 8.70 -1.11
N LEU A 87 -57.72 7.58 -0.43
CA LEU A 87 -58.77 6.66 0.00
C LEU A 87 -59.72 7.26 1.06
N ILE A 88 -59.24 8.19 1.88
CA ILE A 88 -60.09 8.88 2.87
C ILE A 88 -60.97 9.95 2.22
N PHE A 89 -60.54 10.51 1.07
CA PHE A 89 -61.23 11.61 0.39
C PHE A 89 -62.10 11.16 -0.81
N GLN A 90 -62.15 9.86 -1.09
CA GLN A 90 -62.96 9.22 -2.14
C GLN A 90 -64.24 8.63 -1.55
#